data_AF-A0A4W5QYV3-F1
#
_entry.id   AF-A0A4W5QYV3-F1
#
_cell.length_a   1.000
_cell.length_b   1.000
_cell.length_c   1.000
_cell.angle_alpha   90.00
_cell.angle_beta   90.00
_cell.angle_gamma   90.00
#
_symmetry.space_group_name_H-M   'P 1'
#
loop_
_entity.id
_entity.type
_entity.pdbx_description
1 polymer ?
#
loop_
_entity_poly.entity_id
_entity_poly.type
_entity_poly.pdbx_seq_one_letter_code
_entity_poly.pdbx_strand_id
1 'polypeptide(L)'
;MQVNLSSRLEGTDMLAEKADRREFIDLLKRMLRLDADKRITPTKTLGHPFVTMSHPLDFPHSSHVKSSFQNMELCKRMSSSFDNQKTLFSANTLP
;
A
#
# COMPACT_ATOMS: atom_id res chain seq x y z
N MET A 1 1.76 -9.55 -20.51
CA MET A 1 1.02 -10.05 -19.33
C MET A 1 -0.16 -9.13 -19.09
N GLN A 2 -1.36 -9.56 -19.44
CA GLN A 2 -2.59 -8.79 -19.24
C GLN A 2 -3.02 -8.99 -17.79
N VAL A 3 -2.79 -7.99 -16.95
CA VAL A 3 -3.42 -7.93 -15.62
C VAL A 3 -4.91 -7.70 -15.80
N ASN A 4 -5.73 -8.27 -14.93
CA ASN A 4 -7.19 -8.26 -14.97
C ASN A 4 -7.72 -6.81 -14.94
N LEU A 5 -7.79 -6.17 -16.10
CA LEU A 5 -8.30 -4.82 -16.24
C LEU A 5 -9.82 -4.95 -16.26
N SER A 6 -10.48 -4.52 -15.19
CA SER A 6 -11.93 -4.29 -15.24
C SER A 6 -12.19 -3.36 -16.41
N SER A 7 -12.79 -3.87 -17.48
CA SER A 7 -13.06 -3.21 -18.77
C SER A 7 -14.11 -2.09 -18.66
N ARG A 8 -14.21 -1.44 -17.49
CA ARG A 8 -15.30 -0.54 -17.11
C ARG A 8 -14.83 0.78 -16.50
N LEU A 9 -13.55 1.12 -16.64
CA LEU A 9 -13.02 2.40 -16.15
C LEU A 9 -12.94 3.39 -17.32
N GLU A 10 -13.67 4.49 -17.24
CA GLU A 10 -13.67 5.57 -18.23
C GLU A 10 -13.07 6.86 -17.64
N GLY A 11 -12.42 7.67 -18.49
CA GLY A 11 -11.95 9.01 -18.13
C GLY A 11 -10.93 9.02 -16.99
N THR A 12 -11.22 9.79 -15.94
CA THR A 12 -10.35 9.98 -14.76
C THR A 12 -10.06 8.69 -14.01
N ASP A 13 -10.96 7.70 -14.06
CA ASP A 13 -10.81 6.43 -13.37
C ASP A 13 -9.69 5.59 -14.00
N MET A 14 -9.47 5.71 -15.32
CA MET A 14 -8.35 5.06 -16.02
C MET A 14 -7.00 5.71 -15.65
N LEU A 15 -6.96 7.04 -15.46
CA LEU A 15 -5.75 7.74 -15.02
C LEU A 15 -5.40 7.38 -13.58
N ALA A 16 -6.41 7.30 -12.70
CA ALA A 16 -6.24 6.86 -11.33
C ALA A 16 -5.74 5.40 -11.25
N GLU A 17 -6.35 4.47 -11.99
CA GLU A 17 -5.89 3.06 -12.04
C GLU A 17 -4.46 2.96 -12.55
N LYS A 18 -4.10 3.73 -13.58
CA LYS A 18 -2.73 3.71 -14.12
C LYS A 18 -1.71 4.19 -13.09
N ALA A 19 -2.05 5.20 -12.30
CA ALA A 19 -1.21 5.67 -11.20
C ALA A 19 -1.10 4.61 -10.09
N ASP A 20 -2.22 4.03 -9.67
CA ASP A 20 -2.27 2.99 -8.64
C ASP A 20 -1.46 1.75 -9.03
N ARG A 21 -1.63 1.30 -10.28
CA ARG A 21 -0.87 0.18 -10.84
C ARG A 21 0.63 0.48 -10.90
N ARG A 22 1.03 1.72 -11.20
CA ARG A 22 2.45 2.10 -11.25
C ARG A 22 3.08 1.93 -9.87
N GLU A 23 2.43 2.41 -8.82
CA GLU A 23 2.90 2.31 -7.45
C GLU A 23 2.89 0.85 -6.95
N PHE A 24 1.88 0.06 -7.34
CA PHE A 24 1.83 -1.37 -7.01
C PHE A 24 3.02 -2.14 -7.61
N ILE A 25 3.30 -1.91 -8.90
CA ILE A 25 4.42 -2.55 -9.58
C ILE A 25 5.75 -2.15 -8.96
N ASP A 26 5.93 -0.89 -8.56
CA ASP A 26 7.15 -0.44 -7.88
C ASP A 26 7.33 -1.18 -6.54
N LEU A 27 6.25 -1.27 -5.75
CA LEU A 27 6.28 -2.02 -4.51
C LEU A 27 6.64 -3.49 -4.73
N LEU A 28 6.00 -4.16 -5.69
CA LEU A 28 6.29 -5.56 -6.02
C LEU A 28 7.75 -5.76 -6.41
N LYS A 29 8.31 -4.88 -7.26
CA LYS A 29 9.73 -4.95 -7.64
C LYS A 29 10.65 -4.83 -6.43
N ARG A 30 10.30 -4.01 -5.45
CA ARG A 30 11.08 -3.85 -4.21
C ARG A 30 10.92 -5.03 -3.25
N MET A 31 9.75 -5.66 -3.19
CA MET A 31 9.48 -6.87 -2.40
C MET A 31 10.15 -8.11 -3.00
N LEU A 32 10.20 -8.20 -4.33
CA LEU A 32 10.76 -9.33 -5.06
C LEU A 32 12.22 -9.13 -5.47
N ARG A 33 12.97 -8.24 -4.79
CA ARG A 33 14.41 -8.15 -5.03
C ARG A 33 15.11 -9.45 -4.65
N LEU A 34 15.94 -9.94 -5.58
CA LEU A 34 16.78 -11.13 -5.40
C LEU A 34 17.78 -10.93 -4.25
N ASP A 35 18.43 -9.76 -4.23
CA ASP A 35 19.31 -9.33 -3.15
C ASP A 35 18.49 -9.00 -1.90
N ALA A 36 18.69 -9.78 -0.83
CA ALA A 36 17.94 -9.67 0.42
C ALA A 36 18.21 -8.34 1.14
N ASP A 37 19.44 -7.81 1.07
CA ASP A 37 19.82 -6.58 1.76
C ASP A 37 19.19 -5.35 1.09
N LYS A 38 18.85 -5.46 -0.20
CA LYS A 38 18.16 -4.41 -0.96
C LYS A 38 16.64 -4.59 -0.98
N ARG A 39 16.11 -5.69 -0.44
CA ARG A 39 14.66 -5.96 -0.38
C ARG A 39 13.98 -4.97 0.55
N ILE A 40 12.80 -4.50 0.20
CA ILE A 40 12.03 -3.61 1.07
C ILE A 40 11.65 -4.34 2.37
N THR A 41 11.84 -3.68 3.50
CA THR A 41 11.44 -4.20 4.81
C THR A 41 9.96 -3.95 5.05
N PRO A 42 9.27 -4.75 5.90
CA PRO A 42 7.86 -4.54 6.20
C PRO A 42 7.53 -3.11 6.65
N THR A 43 8.37 -2.51 7.48
CA THR A 43 8.23 -1.11 7.93
C THR A 43 8.29 -0.12 6.78
N LYS A 44 9.21 -0.32 5.82
CA LYS A 44 9.32 0.53 4.63
C LYS A 44 8.14 0.31 3.67
N THR A 45 7.61 -0.91 3.59
CA THR A 45 6.41 -1.22 2.79
C THR A 45 5.20 -0.46 3.30
N LEU A 46 5.00 -0.35 4.62
CA LEU A 46 3.88 0.41 5.20
C LEU A 46 3.93 1.91 4.86
N GLY A 47 5.12 2.47 4.65
CA GLY A 47 5.31 3.85 4.21
C GLY A 47 5.30 4.05 2.69
N HIS A 48 5.07 2.99 1.90
CA HIS A 48 5.11 3.09 0.44
C HIS A 48 3.87 3.84 -0.10
N PRO A 49 3.99 4.73 -1.11
CA PRO A 49 2.88 5.51 -1.67
C PRO A 49 1.66 4.70 -2.10
N PHE A 50 1.88 3.45 -2.55
CA PHE A 50 0.83 2.47 -2.82
C PHE A 50 -0.03 2.17 -1.58
N VAL A 51 0.60 1.88 -0.44
CA VAL A 51 -0.08 1.49 0.80
C VAL A 51 -0.68 2.72 1.51
N THR A 52 0.02 3.86 1.48
CA THR A 52 -0.44 5.07 2.14
C THR A 52 -1.57 5.78 1.39
N MET A 53 -1.82 5.42 0.13
CA MET A 53 -2.81 6.06 -0.75
C MET A 53 -2.53 7.55 -1.00
N SER A 54 -1.26 7.96 -1.09
CA SER A 54 -0.86 9.37 -1.27
C SER A 54 -0.76 9.83 -2.73
N HIS A 55 -0.75 8.90 -3.68
CA HIS A 55 -0.65 9.16 -5.12
C HIS A 55 -1.98 9.41 -5.88
N PRO A 56 -3.18 9.04 -5.39
CA PRO A 56 -4.45 9.30 -6.09
C PRO A 56 -5.17 10.59 -5.68
N LEU A 57 -4.55 11.46 -4.87
CA LEU A 57 -5.19 12.69 -4.33
C LEU A 57 -5.62 13.69 -5.41
N ASP A 58 -5.11 13.55 -6.64
CA ASP A 58 -5.48 14.39 -7.79
C ASP A 58 -6.85 14.01 -8.41
N PHE A 59 -7.53 12.95 -7.93
CA PHE A 59 -8.82 12.47 -8.47
C PHE A 59 -9.92 12.31 -7.40
N PRO A 60 -10.37 13.40 -6.73
CA PRO A 60 -11.23 13.34 -5.54
C PRO A 60 -12.64 12.75 -5.76
N HIS A 61 -13.04 12.48 -7.01
CA HIS A 61 -14.39 11.98 -7.34
C HIS A 61 -14.45 10.63 -8.08
N SER A 62 -13.31 9.98 -8.32
CA SER A 62 -13.33 8.67 -9.00
C SER A 62 -13.88 7.56 -8.08
N SER A 63 -14.72 6.71 -8.65
CA SER A 63 -15.26 5.54 -7.93
C SER A 63 -14.14 4.58 -7.52
N HIS A 64 -13.14 4.46 -8.39
CA HIS A 64 -11.94 3.65 -8.20
C HIS A 64 -11.11 4.10 -6.99
N VAL A 65 -10.82 5.41 -6.85
CA VAL A 65 -10.03 5.91 -5.71
C VAL A 65 -10.76 5.70 -4.39
N LYS A 66 -12.09 5.87 -4.35
CA LYS A 66 -12.88 5.60 -3.14
C LYS A 66 -12.78 4.14 -2.68
N SER A 67 -12.93 3.19 -3.62
CA SER A 67 -12.84 1.77 -3.29
C SER A 67 -11.41 1.36 -2.90
N SER A 68 -10.40 1.83 -3.63
CA SER A 68 -8.99 1.54 -3.33
C SER A 68 -8.62 2.10 -1.95
N PHE A 69 -9.10 3.30 -1.59
CA PHE A 69 -8.86 3.90 -0.28
C PHE A 69 -9.47 3.06 0.84
N GLN A 70 -10.72 2.60 0.68
CA GLN A 70 -11.35 1.71 1.68
C GLN A 70 -10.59 0.39 1.85
N ASN A 71 -10.15 -0.22 0.75
CA ASN A 71 -9.40 -1.49 0.80
C ASN A 71 -8.05 -1.32 1.51
N MET A 72 -7.35 -0.20 1.26
CA MET A 72 -6.05 0.08 1.87
C MET A 72 -6.13 0.63 3.31
N GLU A 73 -7.24 1.26 3.70
CA GLU A 73 -7.44 1.75 5.07
C GLU A 73 -7.37 0.63 6.12
N LEU A 74 -7.71 -0.61 5.74
CA LEU A 74 -7.57 -1.80 6.58
C LEU A 74 -6.11 -2.05 7.01
N CYS A 75 -5.15 -1.77 6.12
CA CYS A 75 -3.72 -1.93 6.41
C CYS A 75 -3.22 -0.90 7.43
N LYS A 76 -3.79 0.32 7.44
CA LYS A 76 -3.44 1.37 8.39
C LYS A 76 -3.95 1.07 9.80
N ARG A 77 -5.17 0.54 9.94
CA ARG A 77 -5.75 0.19 11.25
C ARG A 77 -4.95 -0.88 11.99
N MET A 78 -4.39 -1.86 11.28
CA MET A 78 -3.56 -2.89 11.91
C MET A 78 -2.23 -2.35 12.47
N SER A 79 -1.64 -1.29 11.90
CA SER A 79 -0.43 -0.67 12.46
C SER A 79 -0.65 -0.12 13.88
N SER A 80 -1.83 0.45 14.15
CA SER A 80 -2.20 0.96 15.48
C SER A 80 -2.35 -0.14 16.53
N SER A 81 -2.75 -1.36 16.13
CA SER A 81 -2.77 -2.51 17.04
C SER A 81 -1.37 -3.07 17.33
N PHE A 82 -0.45 -3.02 16.36
CA PHE A 82 0.93 -3.50 16.56
C PHE A 82 1.78 -2.56 17.40
N ASP A 83 1.56 -1.24 17.38
CA ASP A 83 2.24 -0.33 18.30
C ASP A 83 1.77 -0.51 19.76
N ASN A 84 0.51 -0.89 19.98
CA ASN A 84 0.02 -1.29 21.31
C ASN A 84 0.59 -2.63 21.79
N GLN A 85 1.14 -3.46 20.90
CA GLN A 85 1.80 -4.71 21.30
C GLN A 85 3.30 -4.53 21.59
N LYS A 86 3.98 -3.56 20.96
CA LYS A 86 5.40 -3.25 21.27
C LYS A 86 5.59 -2.79 22.72
N THR A 87 4.62 -2.12 23.30
CA THR A 87 4.66 -1.70 24.72
C THR A 87 4.54 -2.88 25.69
N LEU A 88 3.92 -3.99 25.29
CA LEU A 88 3.80 -5.21 26.12
C LEU A 88 5.02 -6.12 26.00
N PHE A 89 5.66 -6.21 24.83
CA PHE A 89 6.86 -7.05 24.66
C PHE A 89 8.15 -6.39 25.15
N SER A 90 8.20 -5.05 25.25
CA SER A 90 9.37 -4.34 25.79
C SER A 90 9.46 -4.39 27.32
N ALA A 91 8.44 -4.88 28.02
CA ALA A 91 8.41 -4.98 29.49
C ALA A 91 9.01 -6.30 30.03
N ASN A 92 9.39 -7.25 29.16
CA ASN A 92 9.80 -8.60 29.58
C ASN A 92 11.28 -8.96 29.29
N THR A 93 12.15 -7.99 28.99
CA THR A 93 13.61 -8.23 28.91
C THR A 93 14.33 -7.65 30.14
N LEU A 94 14.21 -8.41 31.24
CA LEU A 94 15.13 -8.75 32.35
C LEU A 94 16.47 -7.99 32.51
N PRO A 95 16.98 -7.83 33.75
CA PRO A 95 17.33 -8.94 34.67
C PRO A 95 16.36 -9.18 35.83
#